data_AF-A0A0F8ZUZ5-F1
#
_entry.id   AF-A0A0F8ZUZ5-F1
#
_cell.length_a   1.000
_cell.length_b   1.000
_cell.length_c   1.000
_cell.angle_alpha   90.00
_cell.angle_beta   90.00
_cell.angle_gamma   90.00
#
_symmetry.space_group_name_H-M   'P 1'
#
loop_
_entity.id
_entity.type
_entity.pdbx_description
1 polymer ?
#
loop_
_entity_poly.entity_id
_entity_poly.type
_entity_poly.pdbx_seq_one_letter_code
_entity_poly.pdbx_strand_id
1 'polypeptide(L)'
;IGIVIGIMFFSQFIPSIFGLMDPEFRLFLQFSGLFIIAEGGLDLMRGLIGKRQPTAHQIIHGITIVVKLASISVVVLMMNRPEIFPILVVEQPTGALTNIGIDPSFYELFRIIAWLVIIAVALSTIGNFQKIVKIERYRNLK
;
A
#
# COMPACT_ATOMS: atom_id res chain seq x y z
N ILE A 1 0.73 -11.32 7.53
CA ILE A 1 0.50 -9.96 8.08
C ILE A 1 -0.06 -9.02 7.01
N GLY A 2 0.63 -8.85 5.86
CA GLY A 2 0.15 -7.97 4.77
C GLY A 2 -1.29 -8.23 4.33
N ILE A 3 -1.66 -9.47 3.98
CA ILE A 3 -3.03 -9.81 3.55
C ILE A 3 -4.08 -9.45 4.60
N VAL A 4 -3.80 -9.69 5.88
CA VAL A 4 -4.74 -9.37 6.98
C VAL A 4 -4.97 -7.86 7.07
N ILE A 5 -3.90 -7.06 6.98
CA ILE A 5 -4.00 -5.59 6.95
C ILE A 5 -4.78 -5.14 5.71
N GLY A 6 -4.50 -5.73 4.55
CA GLY A 6 -5.20 -5.40 3.32
C GLY A 6 -6.70 -5.70 3.40
N ILE A 7 -7.09 -6.83 4.00
CA ILE A 7 -8.50 -7.17 4.26
C ILE A 7 -9.12 -6.16 5.22
N MET A 8 -8.44 -5.77 6.29
CA MET A 8 -8.94 -4.75 7.22
C MET A 8 -9.22 -3.41 6.51
N PHE A 9 -8.31 -2.97 5.65
CA PHE A 9 -8.45 -1.72 4.89
C PHE A 9 -9.56 -1.80 3.84
N PHE A 10 -9.72 -2.94 3.19
CA PHE A 10 -10.74 -3.17 2.17
C PHE A 10 -12.14 -3.33 2.77
N SER A 11 -12.28 -4.19 3.78
CA SER A 11 -13.57 -4.52 4.40
C SER A 11 -14.10 -3.43 5.32
N GLN A 12 -13.23 -2.59 5.87
CA GLN A 12 -13.59 -1.52 6.81
C GLN A 12 -14.50 -2.03 7.96
N PHE A 13 -14.17 -3.20 8.51
CA PHE A 13 -15.06 -3.95 9.42
C PHE A 13 -15.30 -3.31 10.79
N ILE A 14 -14.74 -2.14 11.08
CA ILE A 14 -14.94 -1.37 12.33
C ILE A 14 -15.71 -0.08 12.01
N PRO A 15 -17.06 -0.14 11.88
CA PRO A 15 -17.85 1.01 11.43
C PRO A 15 -17.70 2.25 12.31
N SER A 16 -17.46 2.09 13.61
CA SER A 16 -17.27 3.19 14.55
C SER A 16 -16.03 4.04 14.27
N ILE A 17 -14.99 3.45 13.66
CA ILE A 17 -13.76 4.16 13.30
C ILE A 17 -13.88 4.70 11.87
N PHE A 18 -14.26 3.84 10.92
CA PHE A 18 -14.35 4.23 9.52
C PHE A 18 -15.51 5.20 9.25
N GLY A 19 -16.56 5.18 10.08
CA GLY A 19 -17.66 6.15 10.00
C GLY A 19 -17.25 7.60 10.28
N LEU A 20 -16.10 7.82 10.94
CA LEU A 20 -15.57 9.15 11.25
C LEU A 20 -14.65 9.70 10.15
N MET A 21 -14.30 8.87 9.17
CA MET A 21 -13.38 9.24 8.08
C MET A 21 -14.14 9.81 6.89
N ASP A 22 -13.48 10.68 6.15
CA ASP A 22 -14.01 11.21 4.89
C ASP A 22 -14.33 10.05 3.90
N PRO A 23 -15.47 10.08 3.18
CA PRO A 23 -15.83 9.08 2.19
C PRO A 23 -14.74 8.84 1.12
N GLU A 24 -14.04 9.89 0.67
CA GLU A 24 -12.98 9.76 -0.31
C GLU A 24 -11.74 9.09 0.28
N PHE A 25 -11.38 9.44 1.52
CA PHE A 25 -10.28 8.79 2.22
C PHE A 25 -10.55 7.28 2.38
N ARG A 26 -11.81 6.90 2.69
CA ARG A 26 -12.21 5.50 2.75
C ARG A 26 -12.03 4.77 1.42
N LEU A 27 -12.36 5.40 0.29
CA LEU A 27 -12.12 4.83 -1.03
C LEU A 27 -10.63 4.61 -1.29
N PHE A 28 -9.78 5.59 -0.94
CA PHE A 28 -8.33 5.45 -1.05
C PHE A 28 -7.78 4.32 -0.17
N LEU A 29 -8.35 4.15 1.03
CA LEU A 29 -8.00 3.05 1.91
C LEU A 29 -8.42 1.69 1.33
N GLN A 30 -9.59 1.60 0.70
CA GLN A 30 -10.04 0.37 0.02
C GLN A 30 -9.11 0.00 -1.14
N PHE A 31 -8.72 0.96 -1.99
CA PHE A 31 -7.76 0.71 -3.07
C PHE A 31 -6.39 0.28 -2.51
N SER A 32 -5.91 0.95 -1.45
CA SER A 32 -4.69 0.52 -0.74
C SER A 32 -4.81 -0.91 -0.24
N GLY A 33 -5.94 -1.27 0.35
CA GLY A 33 -6.25 -2.63 0.80
C GLY A 33 -6.17 -3.65 -0.33
N LEU A 34 -6.77 -3.35 -1.49
CA LEU A 34 -6.71 -4.20 -2.68
C LEU A 34 -5.27 -4.43 -3.16
N PHE A 35 -4.44 -3.37 -3.23
CA PHE A 35 -3.05 -3.51 -3.64
C PHE A 35 -2.24 -4.37 -2.66
N ILE A 36 -2.45 -4.19 -1.36
CA ILE A 36 -1.79 -5.00 -0.32
C ILE A 36 -2.22 -6.48 -0.40
N ILE A 37 -3.51 -6.75 -0.63
CA ILE A 37 -4.01 -8.12 -0.82
C ILE A 37 -3.39 -8.74 -2.08
N ALA A 38 -3.36 -8.01 -3.19
CA ALA A 38 -2.78 -8.48 -4.44
C ALA A 38 -1.29 -8.80 -4.31
N GLU A 39 -0.50 -7.91 -3.69
CA GLU A 39 0.92 -8.16 -3.40
C GLU A 39 1.10 -9.40 -2.50
N GLY A 40 0.34 -9.49 -1.41
CA GLY A 40 0.40 -10.63 -0.51
C GLY A 40 0.00 -11.95 -1.18
N GLY A 41 -1.01 -11.93 -2.05
CA GLY A 41 -1.44 -13.08 -2.84
C GLY A 41 -0.38 -13.56 -3.83
N LEU A 42 0.31 -12.64 -4.51
CA LEU A 42 1.43 -12.94 -5.39
C LEU A 42 2.60 -13.59 -4.62
N ASP A 43 2.91 -13.08 -3.43
CA ASP A 43 3.94 -13.66 -2.58
C ASP A 43 3.58 -15.07 -2.09
N LEU A 44 2.31 -15.31 -1.73
CA LEU A 44 1.81 -16.65 -1.40
C LEU A 44 1.91 -17.61 -2.59
N MET A 45 1.47 -17.19 -3.77
CA MET A 45 1.58 -18.01 -4.99
C MET A 45 3.03 -18.39 -5.26
N ARG A 46 3.97 -17.45 -5.12
CA ARG A 46 5.40 -17.74 -5.23
C ARG A 46 5.88 -18.76 -4.19
N GLY A 47 5.39 -18.64 -2.95
CA GLY A 47 5.67 -19.59 -1.88
C GLY A 47 5.20 -21.01 -2.21
N LEU A 48 3.99 -21.14 -2.78
CA LEU A 48 3.37 -22.41 -3.17
C LEU A 48 4.09 -23.09 -4.34
N ILE A 49 4.49 -22.30 -5.35
CA ILE A 49 5.24 -22.82 -6.52
C ILE A 49 6.62 -23.35 -6.10
N GLY A 50 7.23 -22.71 -5.09
CA GLY A 50 8.58 -23.06 -4.63
C GLY A 50 9.63 -22.89 -5.73
N LYS A 51 10.83 -23.47 -5.57
CA LYS A 51 11.93 -23.25 -6.52
C LYS A 51 11.82 -24.01 -7.85
N ARG A 52 10.66 -24.62 -8.14
CA ARG A 52 10.49 -25.57 -9.23
C ARG A 52 10.31 -24.90 -10.60
N GLN A 53 9.76 -23.69 -10.63
CA GLN A 53 9.39 -23.01 -11.89
C GLN A 53 9.93 -21.57 -11.93
N PRO A 54 11.16 -21.36 -12.44
CA PRO A 54 11.78 -20.04 -12.49
C PRO A 54 11.03 -19.04 -13.38
N THR A 55 10.41 -19.52 -14.48
CA THR A 55 9.59 -18.68 -15.37
C THR A 55 8.37 -18.13 -14.64
N ALA A 56 7.68 -18.96 -13.84
CA ALA A 56 6.54 -18.52 -13.04
C ALA A 56 6.96 -17.47 -11.99
N HIS A 57 8.16 -17.62 -11.40
CA HIS A 57 8.71 -16.61 -10.49
C HIS A 57 8.98 -15.27 -11.19
N GLN A 58 9.51 -15.28 -12.40
CA GLN A 58 9.74 -14.04 -13.18
C GLN A 58 8.42 -13.34 -13.49
N ILE A 59 7.39 -14.10 -13.91
CA ILE A 59 6.05 -13.55 -14.17
C ILE A 59 5.47 -12.94 -12.89
N ILE A 60 5.54 -13.64 -11.76
CA ILE A 60 5.05 -13.12 -10.48
C ILE A 60 5.78 -11.83 -10.10
N HIS A 61 7.11 -11.78 -10.21
CA HIS A 61 7.86 -10.55 -9.94
C HIS A 61 7.45 -9.40 -10.87
N GLY A 62 7.21 -9.68 -12.15
CA GLY A 62 6.69 -8.70 -13.12
C GLY A 62 5.33 -8.14 -12.69
N ILE A 63 4.39 -9.00 -12.31
CA ILE A 63 3.07 -8.56 -11.83
C ILE A 63 3.21 -7.77 -10.53
N THR A 64 4.05 -8.22 -9.58
CA THR A 64 4.30 -7.50 -8.33
C THR A 64 4.83 -6.09 -8.58
N ILE A 65 5.70 -5.91 -9.57
CA ILE A 65 6.19 -4.58 -9.98
C ILE A 65 5.03 -3.69 -10.43
N VAL A 66 4.15 -4.19 -11.29
CA VAL A 66 2.98 -3.43 -11.77
C VAL A 66 2.05 -3.06 -10.62
N VAL A 67 1.75 -4.00 -9.72
CA VAL A 67 0.90 -3.76 -8.54
C VAL A 67 1.50 -2.67 -7.62
N LYS A 68 2.82 -2.72 -7.38
CA LYS A 68 3.51 -1.72 -6.56
C LYS A 68 3.52 -0.34 -7.20
N LEU A 69 3.76 -0.25 -8.49
CA LEU A 69 3.73 1.04 -9.18
C LEU A 69 2.30 1.60 -9.25
N ALA A 70 1.29 0.74 -9.39
CA ALA A 70 -0.10 1.16 -9.35
C ALA A 70 -0.49 1.74 -7.97
N SER A 71 0.03 1.19 -6.87
CA SER A 71 -0.28 1.70 -5.52
C SER A 71 0.24 3.11 -5.26
N ILE A 72 1.26 3.57 -6.00
CA ILE A 72 1.75 4.96 -5.96
C ILE A 72 0.63 5.94 -6.31
N SER A 73 -0.29 5.56 -7.21
CA SER A 73 -1.40 6.44 -7.61
C SER A 73 -2.26 6.86 -6.41
N VAL A 74 -2.49 5.95 -5.45
CA VAL A 74 -3.26 6.26 -4.24
C VAL A 74 -2.51 7.26 -3.37
N VAL A 75 -1.21 7.09 -3.20
CA VAL A 75 -0.37 8.02 -2.44
C VAL A 75 -0.38 9.41 -3.08
N VAL A 76 -0.31 9.49 -4.41
CA VAL A 76 -0.41 10.75 -5.15
C VAL A 76 -1.78 11.42 -4.97
N LEU A 77 -2.87 10.65 -5.02
CA LEU A 77 -4.22 11.17 -4.78
C LEU A 77 -4.36 11.73 -3.37
N MET A 78 -3.85 11.01 -2.35
CA MET A 78 -3.84 11.47 -0.96
C MET A 78 -2.96 12.72 -0.78
N MET A 79 -1.80 12.76 -1.43
CA MET A 79 -0.88 13.91 -1.37
C MET A 79 -1.52 15.21 -1.88
N ASN A 80 -2.42 15.11 -2.87
CA ASN A 80 -3.13 16.26 -3.44
C ASN A 80 -4.31 16.73 -2.59
N ARG A 81 -4.77 15.92 -1.62
CA ARG A 81 -5.85 16.24 -0.69
C ARG A 81 -5.44 15.89 0.75
N PRO A 82 -4.50 16.62 1.37
CA PRO A 82 -4.10 16.37 2.75
C PRO A 82 -5.25 16.56 3.77
N GLU A 83 -6.22 17.41 3.45
CA GLU A 83 -7.36 17.75 4.31
C GLU A 83 -8.25 16.56 4.67
N ILE A 84 -8.36 15.55 3.80
CA ILE A 84 -9.20 14.36 4.03
C ILE A 84 -8.52 13.30 4.91
N PHE A 85 -7.22 13.46 5.21
CA PHE A 85 -6.49 12.48 6.00
C PHE A 85 -6.98 12.53 7.46
N PRO A 86 -7.47 11.41 8.03
CA PRO A 86 -8.10 11.42 9.33
C PRO A 86 -7.06 11.46 10.43
N ILE A 87 -7.16 12.47 11.29
CA ILE A 87 -6.50 12.48 12.59
C ILE A 87 -7.61 12.28 13.62
N LEU A 88 -7.60 11.10 14.24
CA LEU A 88 -8.58 10.72 15.25
C LEU A 88 -8.05 11.08 16.63
N VAL A 89 -8.77 11.92 17.36
CA VAL A 89 -8.44 12.34 18.72
C VAL A 89 -9.60 12.06 19.66
N VAL A 90 -9.28 11.82 20.92
CA VAL A 90 -10.28 11.71 21.98
C VAL A 90 -10.47 13.10 22.58
N GLU A 91 -11.65 13.68 22.36
CA GLU A 91 -12.01 14.98 22.92
C GLU A 91 -12.23 14.86 24.43
N GLN A 92 -11.65 15.79 25.20
CA GLN A 92 -11.93 15.93 26.63
C GLN A 92 -12.82 17.15 26.85
N PRO A 93 -13.89 17.07 27.67
CA PRO A 93 -14.19 16.01 28.64
C PRO A 93 -15.16 14.91 28.17
N THR A 94 -15.70 15.01 26.95
CA THR A 94 -16.77 14.12 26.44
C THR A 94 -16.31 12.67 26.26
N GLY A 95 -15.00 12.45 26.09
CA GLY A 95 -14.45 11.13 25.75
C GLY A 95 -14.82 10.67 24.34
N ALA A 96 -15.41 11.55 23.53
CA ALA A 96 -15.84 11.23 22.18
C ALA A 96 -14.63 11.14 21.26
N LEU A 97 -14.62 10.12 20.38
CA LEU A 97 -13.65 10.03 19.31
C LEU A 97 -14.09 10.94 18.16
N THR A 98 -13.28 11.93 17.82
CA THR A 98 -13.57 12.89 16.76
C THR A 98 -12.47 12.89 15.71
N ASN A 99 -12.84 13.20 14.47
CA ASN A 99 -11.89 13.40 13.40
C ASN A 99 -11.64 14.90 13.22
N ILE A 100 -10.40 15.33 13.47
CA ILE A 100 -10.00 16.75 13.34
C ILE A 100 -9.29 17.04 12.01
N GLY A 101 -9.00 16.01 11.21
CA GLY A 101 -8.23 16.15 9.97
C GLY A 101 -6.80 16.64 10.20
N ILE A 102 -6.07 16.85 9.11
CA ILE A 102 -4.75 17.51 9.16
C ILE A 102 -4.95 19.04 9.17
N ASP A 103 -4.30 19.73 10.11
CA ASP A 103 -4.25 21.19 10.11
C ASP A 103 -3.43 21.71 8.92
N PRO A 104 -3.87 22.78 8.21
CA PRO A 104 -3.18 23.33 7.05
C PRO A 104 -1.69 23.60 7.24
N SER A 105 -1.26 23.94 8.46
CA SER A 105 0.16 24.17 8.79
C SER A 105 1.04 22.93 8.58
N PHE A 106 0.46 21.72 8.59
CA PHE A 106 1.18 20.45 8.36
C PHE A 106 1.05 19.89 6.95
N TYR A 107 0.40 20.59 6.01
CA TYR A 107 0.21 20.08 4.64
C TYR A 107 1.52 19.86 3.90
N GLU A 108 2.51 20.73 4.07
CA GLU A 108 3.83 20.54 3.46
C GLU A 108 4.54 19.31 4.04
N LEU A 109 4.50 19.15 5.36
CA LEU A 109 5.07 17.99 6.03
C LEU A 109 4.42 16.69 5.55
N PHE A 110 3.08 16.67 5.42
CA PHE A 110 2.34 15.54 4.89
C PHE A 110 2.80 15.17 3.47
N ARG A 111 2.97 16.17 2.59
CA ARG A 111 3.45 15.94 1.22
C ARG A 111 4.88 15.41 1.19
N ILE A 112 5.76 15.88 2.08
CA ILE A 112 7.13 15.34 2.22
C ILE A 112 7.08 13.86 2.62
N ILE A 113 6.23 13.50 3.59
CA ILE A 113 6.05 12.10 4.00
C ILE A 113 5.52 11.27 2.84
N ALA A 114 4.54 11.76 2.08
CA ALA A 114 4.02 11.09 0.90
C ALA A 114 5.12 10.83 -0.15
N TRP A 115 5.99 11.80 -0.41
CA TRP A 115 7.15 11.62 -1.30
C TRP A 115 8.11 10.54 -0.82
N LEU A 116 8.40 10.50 0.50
CA LEU A 116 9.24 9.45 1.07
C LEU A 116 8.63 8.05 0.86
N VAL A 117 7.31 7.92 1.00
CA VAL A 117 6.59 6.66 0.73
C VAL A 117 6.71 6.27 -0.75
N ILE A 118 6.52 7.22 -1.68
CA ILE A 118 6.66 6.97 -3.13
C ILE A 118 8.08 6.48 -3.45
N ILE A 119 9.11 7.13 -2.90
CA ILE A 119 10.52 6.73 -3.09
C ILE A 119 10.75 5.32 -2.53
N ALA A 120 10.22 5.00 -1.35
CA ALA A 120 10.36 3.67 -0.76
C ALA A 120 9.72 2.58 -1.64
N VAL A 121 8.53 2.83 -2.18
CA VAL A 121 7.85 1.90 -3.09
C VAL A 121 8.65 1.72 -4.39
N ALA A 122 9.15 2.81 -4.98
CA ALA A 122 9.98 2.76 -6.18
C ALA A 122 11.27 1.96 -5.95
N LEU A 123 12.00 2.22 -4.86
CA LEU A 123 13.21 1.46 -4.49
C LEU A 123 12.91 -0.03 -4.26
N SER A 124 11.79 -0.35 -3.60
CA SER A 124 11.38 -1.76 -3.39
C SER A 124 11.11 -2.49 -4.72
N THR A 125 10.67 -1.75 -5.73
CA THR A 125 10.38 -2.26 -7.07
C THR A 125 11.66 -2.59 -7.83
N ILE A 126 12.72 -1.79 -7.67
CA ILE A 126 14.07 -2.07 -8.22
C ILE A 126 14.59 -3.42 -7.68
N GLY A 127 14.37 -3.71 -6.40
CA GLY A 127 14.74 -5.02 -5.82
C GLY A 127 14.06 -6.20 -6.50
N ASN A 128 12.82 -6.05 -6.99
CA ASN A 128 12.14 -7.08 -7.77
C ASN A 128 12.72 -7.22 -9.18
N PHE A 129 13.06 -6.12 -9.84
CA PHE A 129 13.77 -6.17 -11.14
C PHE A 129 15.10 -6.91 -11.04
N GLN A 130 15.91 -6.63 -10.01
CA GLN A 130 17.19 -7.32 -9.80
C GLN A 130 17.01 -8.84 -9.64
N LYS A 131 15.94 -9.29 -8.98
CA LYS A 131 15.62 -10.72 -8.85
C LYS A 131 15.28 -11.36 -10.20
N ILE A 132 14.52 -10.68 -11.06
CA ILE A 132 14.22 -11.15 -12.42
C ILE A 132 15.51 -11.33 -13.24
N VAL A 133 16.36 -10.29 -13.26
CA VAL A 133 17.65 -10.30 -13.98
C VAL A 133 18.56 -11.42 -13.45
N LYS A 134 18.61 -11.62 -12.13
CA LYS A 134 19.39 -12.70 -11.53
C LYS A 134 18.92 -14.09 -11.98
N ILE A 135 17.61 -14.33 -12.00
CA ILE A 135 17.04 -15.61 -12.49
C ILE A 135 17.39 -15.83 -13.96
N GLU A 136 17.28 -14.79 -14.77
CA GLU A 136 17.59 -14.84 -16.20
C GLU A 136 19.06 -15.21 -16.45
N ARG A 137 19.98 -14.58 -15.70
CA ARG A 137 21.41 -14.88 -15.79
C ARG A 137 21.73 -16.34 -15.46
N TYR A 138 21.09 -16.92 -14.44
CA TYR A 138 21.29 -18.34 -14.10
C TYR A 138 20.71 -19.30 -15.15
N ARG A 139 19.65 -18.91 -15.86
CA ARG A 139 19.10 -19.70 -16.97
C ARG A 139 20.07 -19.74 -18.13
N ASN A 140 20.71 -18.62 -18.45
CA ASN A 140 21.64 -18.51 -19.58
C ASN A 140 23.02 -19.14 -19.32
N LEU A 141 23.32 -19.52 -18.07
CA LEU A 141 24.56 -20.20 -17.67
C LEU A 141 24.42 -21.73 -17.62
N LYS A 142 23.21 -22.27 -17.80
CA LYS A 142 22.92 -23.71 -17.91
C LYS A 142 22.73 -24.09 -19.37
#